data_AF-A0A1Y1HR27-F1
#
_entry.id   AF-A0A1Y1HR27-F1
#
_cell.length_a   1.000
_cell.length_b   1.000
_cell.length_c   1.000
_cell.angle_alpha   90.00
_cell.angle_beta   90.00
_cell.angle_gamma   90.00
#
_symmetry.space_group_name_H-M   'P 1'
#
loop_
_entity.id
_entity.type
_entity.pdbx_description
1 polymer ?
#
loop_
_entity_poly.entity_id
_entity_poly.type
_entity_poly.pdbx_seq_one_letter_code
_entity_poly.pdbx_strand_id
1 'polypeptide(L)'
;MGRGADLRNAFYDCRPTLALLPNFLAFWILQTPCYLLTWLYTLLTLPFALATYHKPDDTDIIAYVEGTSIASLARVVPGSRGKRLMCVEVKGASLTVSGRVLESWTLLYDKDENRVITFTRNGADVTSREQIYATLHVYHVTAFHGKSHAGSNRLVKTLLAANYRPLLPEAAYGTLPLNWHLLYTVFSPAAANRAVNGPMLYGMPVEIESLVTDACDEIFLHQHQTAAPCAFSAVNSRFTRFLFASRGALRAAMERHVIDRELVPFETFWLHTVMHSLDHYCTHKLTQNLLFPLDTWRDGDAYQYARRIMFGEMFVAPLLNVFADNRIRALRARKPFWGDLYRALSGLDREYADQVTASIMY
;
A
#
# COMPACT_ATOMS: atom_id res chain seq x y z
N MET A 1 -15.50 -11.51 -21.28
CA MET A 1 -15.00 -10.16 -21.65
C MET A 1 -15.66 -8.99 -20.88
N GLY A 2 -16.49 -9.22 -19.83
CA GLY A 2 -17.20 -8.13 -19.14
C GLY A 2 -16.57 -7.56 -17.85
N ARG A 3 -15.78 -8.33 -17.08
CA ARG A 3 -15.35 -7.93 -15.73
C ARG A 3 -14.13 -7.00 -15.68
N GLY A 4 -13.14 -7.20 -16.57
CA GLY A 4 -11.96 -6.32 -16.64
C GLY A 4 -12.25 -4.88 -17.11
N ALA A 5 -13.34 -4.68 -17.87
CA ALA A 5 -13.81 -3.34 -18.25
C ALA A 5 -14.38 -2.59 -17.02
N ASP A 6 -15.08 -3.29 -16.13
CA ASP A 6 -15.66 -2.72 -14.91
C ASP A 6 -14.58 -2.26 -13.91
N LEU A 7 -13.45 -2.97 -13.79
CA LEU A 7 -12.35 -2.55 -12.91
C LEU A 7 -11.54 -1.38 -13.45
N ARG A 8 -11.26 -1.36 -14.76
CA ARG A 8 -10.69 -0.17 -15.39
C ARG A 8 -11.61 1.03 -15.13
N ASN A 9 -12.91 0.89 -15.35
CA ASN A 9 -13.88 1.93 -15.03
C ASN A 9 -13.89 2.27 -13.53
N ALA A 10 -13.75 1.30 -12.62
CA ALA A 10 -13.67 1.57 -11.17
C ALA A 10 -12.43 2.41 -10.78
N PHE A 11 -11.29 2.22 -11.46
CA PHE A 11 -10.08 3.01 -11.25
C PHE A 11 -10.18 4.40 -11.91
N TYR A 12 -10.71 4.50 -13.14
CA TYR A 12 -10.79 5.74 -13.92
C TYR A 12 -11.92 6.69 -13.52
N ASP A 13 -13.04 6.17 -13.03
CA ASP A 13 -14.22 6.98 -12.72
C ASP A 13 -14.15 7.52 -11.28
N CYS A 14 -13.00 8.09 -10.91
CA CYS A 14 -12.87 8.95 -9.74
C CYS A 14 -12.96 10.44 -10.12
N ARG A 15 -13.42 10.76 -11.33
CA ARG A 15 -13.48 12.14 -11.82
C ARG A 15 -14.41 12.99 -10.94
N PRO A 16 -14.08 14.27 -10.71
CA PRO A 16 -14.99 15.20 -10.06
C PRO A 16 -16.31 15.28 -10.84
N THR A 17 -17.42 15.12 -10.12
CA THR A 17 -18.76 15.43 -10.61
C THR A 17 -19.40 16.47 -9.69
N LEU A 18 -20.47 17.12 -10.13
CA LEU A 18 -21.20 18.07 -9.26
C LEU A 18 -21.66 17.42 -7.95
N ALA A 19 -22.05 16.15 -8.00
CA ALA A 19 -22.47 15.38 -6.82
C ALA A 19 -21.30 15.09 -5.84
N LEU A 20 -20.07 15.01 -6.33
CA LEU A 20 -18.88 14.71 -5.54
C LEU A 20 -18.05 15.96 -5.16
N LEU A 21 -18.39 17.14 -5.71
CA LEU A 21 -17.66 18.38 -5.47
C LEU A 21 -17.44 18.69 -3.98
N PRO A 22 -18.42 18.49 -3.07
CA PRO A 22 -18.19 18.69 -1.64
C PRO A 22 -17.07 17.81 -1.07
N ASN A 23 -16.94 16.56 -1.53
CA ASN A 23 -15.89 15.64 -1.10
C ASN A 23 -14.51 16.12 -1.57
N PHE A 24 -14.40 16.58 -2.82
CA PHE A 24 -13.16 17.13 -3.36
C PHE A 24 -12.73 18.41 -2.63
N LEU A 25 -13.66 19.32 -2.35
CA LEU A 25 -13.38 20.53 -1.58
C LEU A 25 -12.92 20.20 -0.15
N ALA A 26 -13.60 19.26 0.52
CA ALA A 26 -13.21 18.81 1.85
C ALA A 26 -11.80 18.19 1.84
N PHE A 27 -11.50 17.33 0.85
CA PHE A 27 -10.17 16.75 0.68
C PHE A 27 -9.10 17.85 0.50
N TRP A 28 -9.31 18.81 -0.41
CA TRP A 28 -8.32 19.87 -0.64
C TRP A 28 -8.10 20.77 0.57
N ILE A 29 -9.14 21.08 1.33
CA ILE A 29 -9.02 21.93 2.52
C ILE A 29 -8.34 21.19 3.67
N LEU A 30 -8.62 19.89 3.85
CA LEU A 30 -8.17 19.14 5.01
C LEU A 30 -6.82 18.44 4.80
N GLN A 31 -6.55 17.95 3.59
CA GLN A 31 -5.39 17.10 3.30
C GLN A 31 -4.24 17.87 2.66
N THR A 32 -4.50 18.78 1.72
CA THR A 32 -3.44 19.54 1.03
C THR A 32 -2.52 20.29 2.00
N PRO A 33 -3.01 20.96 3.06
CA PRO A 33 -2.13 21.62 4.03
C PRO A 33 -1.24 20.62 4.77
N CYS A 34 -1.74 19.42 5.08
CA CYS A 34 -0.96 18.38 5.73
C CYS A 34 0.18 17.91 4.80
N TYR A 35 -0.10 17.65 3.52
CA TYR A 35 0.94 17.29 2.54
C TYR A 35 1.99 18.38 2.37
N LEU A 36 1.60 19.66 2.36
CA LEU A 36 2.54 20.78 2.26
C LEU A 36 3.42 20.90 3.50
N LEU A 37 2.87 20.73 4.69
CA LEU A 37 3.63 20.76 5.94
C LEU A 37 4.63 19.59 6.01
N THR A 38 4.20 18.39 5.63
CA THR A 38 5.09 17.22 5.57
C THR A 38 6.18 17.40 4.53
N TRP A 39 5.88 17.98 3.37
CA TRP A 39 6.87 18.32 2.35
C TRP A 39 7.93 19.30 2.88
N LEU A 40 7.50 20.38 3.53
CA LEU A 40 8.42 21.35 4.14
C LEU A 40 9.29 20.72 5.24
N TYR A 41 8.68 19.93 6.13
CA TYR A 41 9.40 19.19 7.17
C TYR A 41 10.47 18.30 6.55
N THR A 42 10.10 17.52 5.53
CA THR A 42 11.02 16.59 4.87
C THR A 42 12.16 17.32 4.17
N LEU A 43 11.90 18.45 3.50
CA LEU A 43 12.95 19.27 2.92
C LEU A 43 13.97 19.75 3.96
N LEU A 44 13.49 20.16 5.14
CA LEU A 44 14.35 20.63 6.23
C LEU A 44 15.19 19.49 6.84
N THR A 45 14.64 18.27 6.91
CA THR A 45 15.34 17.11 7.48
C THR A 45 16.14 16.31 6.45
N LEU A 46 15.98 16.60 5.15
CA LEU A 46 16.59 15.84 4.07
C LEU A 46 18.13 15.72 4.16
N PRO A 47 18.89 16.79 4.46
CA PRO A 47 20.35 16.67 4.61
C PRO A 47 20.75 15.71 5.74
N PHE A 48 20.01 15.73 6.85
CA PHE A 48 20.24 14.82 7.97
C PHE A 48 19.89 13.37 7.58
N ALA A 49 18.76 13.16 6.91
CA ALA A 49 18.36 11.84 6.42
C ALA A 49 19.40 11.26 5.46
N LEU A 50 19.85 12.03 4.47
CA LEU A 50 20.90 11.60 3.52
C LEU A 50 22.22 11.24 4.21
N ALA A 51 22.55 11.88 5.33
CA ALA A 51 23.77 11.63 6.08
C ALA A 51 23.68 10.44 7.05
N THR A 52 22.47 10.06 7.48
CA THR A 52 22.26 9.08 8.57
C THR A 52 21.61 7.78 8.13
N TYR A 53 20.89 7.78 7.01
CA TYR A 53 20.22 6.59 6.51
C TYR A 53 21.24 5.63 5.89
N HIS A 54 20.94 4.34 5.89
CA HIS A 54 21.82 3.30 5.37
C HIS A 54 21.25 2.65 4.11
N LYS A 55 22.11 2.01 3.31
CA LYS A 55 21.67 1.25 2.13
C LYS A 55 21.06 -0.09 2.57
N PRO A 56 20.00 -0.58 1.90
CA PRO A 56 19.36 -1.83 2.28
C PRO A 56 20.32 -3.02 2.22
N ASP A 57 20.19 -3.92 3.19
CA ASP A 57 20.85 -5.22 3.20
C ASP A 57 19.83 -6.38 3.04
N ASP A 58 20.30 -7.62 3.21
CA ASP A 58 19.45 -8.82 3.14
C ASP A 58 18.36 -8.82 4.22
N THR A 59 18.66 -8.31 5.41
CA THR A 59 17.72 -8.19 6.53
C THR A 59 16.60 -7.23 6.17
N ASP A 60 16.94 -6.06 5.60
CA ASP A 60 15.97 -5.06 5.19
C ASP A 60 15.04 -5.62 4.09
N ILE A 61 15.61 -6.32 3.11
CA ILE A 61 14.84 -6.95 2.02
C ILE A 61 13.85 -7.99 2.55
N ILE A 62 14.30 -8.89 3.42
CA ILE A 62 13.45 -9.94 3.99
C ILE A 62 12.40 -9.33 4.92
N ALA A 63 12.78 -8.35 5.74
CA ALA A 63 11.85 -7.62 6.60
C ALA A 63 10.77 -6.91 5.77
N TYR A 64 11.11 -6.34 4.62
CA TYR A 64 10.14 -5.73 3.71
C TYR A 64 9.15 -6.75 3.16
N VAL A 65 9.63 -7.91 2.69
CA VAL A 65 8.77 -9.00 2.20
C VAL A 65 7.83 -9.50 3.30
N GLU A 66 8.37 -9.81 4.48
CA GLU A 66 7.61 -10.43 5.56
C GLU A 66 6.72 -9.44 6.34
N GLY A 67 7.06 -8.16 6.29
CA GLY A 67 6.38 -7.06 6.97
C GLY A 67 5.34 -6.34 6.12
N THR A 68 5.15 -6.73 4.85
CA THR A 68 4.16 -6.13 3.94
C THR A 68 3.28 -7.19 3.30
N SER A 69 2.27 -6.76 2.55
CA SER A 69 1.41 -7.66 1.80
C SER A 69 2.13 -8.50 0.75
N ILE A 70 3.38 -8.18 0.35
CA ILE A 70 4.23 -9.08 -0.45
C ILE A 70 4.35 -10.48 0.19
N ALA A 71 4.27 -10.60 1.52
CA ALA A 71 4.29 -11.88 2.24
C ALA A 71 3.26 -12.89 1.71
N SER A 72 2.14 -12.42 1.15
CA SER A 72 1.11 -13.26 0.52
C SER A 72 1.59 -14.01 -0.73
N LEU A 73 2.71 -13.58 -1.33
CA LEU A 73 3.34 -14.18 -2.50
C LEU A 73 4.46 -15.17 -2.12
N ALA A 74 4.91 -15.14 -0.86
CA ALA A 74 5.98 -16.01 -0.38
C ALA A 74 5.50 -17.46 -0.24
N ARG A 75 6.32 -18.40 -0.67
CA ARG A 75 6.08 -19.86 -0.61
C ARG A 75 7.30 -20.57 -0.08
N VAL A 76 7.10 -21.62 0.72
CA VAL A 76 8.20 -22.52 1.09
C VAL A 76 8.65 -23.30 -0.13
N VAL A 77 9.95 -23.38 -0.37
CA VAL A 77 10.51 -24.19 -1.46
C VAL A 77 10.36 -25.68 -1.09
N PRO A 78 9.64 -26.50 -1.89
CA PRO A 78 9.47 -27.92 -1.61
C PRO A 78 10.80 -28.66 -1.52
N GLY A 79 10.91 -29.59 -0.57
CA GLY A 79 12.10 -30.42 -0.42
C GLY A 79 13.29 -29.75 0.29
N SER A 80 13.13 -28.53 0.81
CA SER A 80 14.11 -27.85 1.66
C SER A 80 14.22 -28.52 3.04
N ARG A 81 14.85 -29.70 3.10
CA ARG A 81 15.09 -30.42 4.38
C ARG A 81 16.08 -29.62 5.23
N GLY A 82 15.62 -29.13 6.38
CA GLY A 82 16.46 -28.49 7.40
C GLY A 82 16.71 -26.98 7.22
N LYS A 83 16.23 -26.37 6.14
CA LYS A 83 16.31 -24.91 5.89
C LYS A 83 14.95 -24.37 5.46
N ARG A 84 14.51 -23.25 6.02
CA ARG A 84 13.29 -22.56 5.57
C ARG A 84 13.60 -21.66 4.37
N LEU A 85 13.81 -22.29 3.22
CA LEU A 85 13.95 -21.57 1.96
C LEU A 85 12.59 -21.06 1.48
N MET A 86 12.54 -19.77 1.18
CA MET A 86 11.34 -19.05 0.77
C MET A 86 11.53 -18.49 -0.63
N CYS A 87 10.53 -18.65 -1.49
CA CYS A 87 10.49 -18.09 -2.83
C CYS A 87 9.31 -17.12 -2.95
N VAL A 88 9.57 -15.96 -3.54
CA VAL A 88 8.55 -15.00 -3.97
C VAL A 88 8.68 -14.84 -5.47
N GLU A 89 7.58 -15.03 -6.20
CA GLU A 89 7.58 -14.96 -7.64
C GLU A 89 6.44 -14.07 -8.14
N VAL A 90 6.76 -13.16 -9.04
CA VAL A 90 5.82 -12.35 -9.81
C VAL A 90 6.07 -12.59 -11.28
N LYS A 91 5.02 -12.93 -12.01
CA LYS A 91 5.01 -13.18 -13.45
C LYS A 91 3.90 -12.39 -14.11
N GLY A 92 4.15 -11.89 -15.32
CA GLY A 92 3.15 -11.17 -16.11
C GLY A 92 2.82 -9.79 -15.56
N ALA A 93 3.74 -9.18 -14.79
CA ALA A 93 3.61 -7.77 -14.45
C ALA A 93 3.69 -6.93 -15.73
N SER A 94 3.05 -5.77 -15.73
CA SER A 94 3.00 -4.87 -16.89
C SER A 94 3.46 -3.46 -16.54
N LEU A 95 4.20 -3.32 -15.44
CA LEU A 95 4.59 -2.05 -14.88
C LEU A 95 5.77 -1.43 -15.64
N THR A 96 5.59 -0.27 -16.25
CA THR A 96 6.64 0.47 -16.94
C THR A 96 7.26 1.50 -15.99
N VAL A 97 8.56 1.38 -15.78
CA VAL A 97 9.32 2.21 -14.86
C VAL A 97 10.58 2.72 -15.58
N SER A 98 10.78 4.04 -15.58
CA SER A 98 11.85 4.70 -16.35
C SER A 98 11.89 4.27 -17.83
N GLY A 99 10.72 4.01 -18.43
CA GLY A 99 10.58 3.54 -19.82
C GLY A 99 10.95 2.07 -20.06
N ARG A 100 11.14 1.28 -18.99
CA ARG A 100 11.43 -0.16 -19.05
C ARG A 100 10.30 -0.94 -18.39
N VAL A 101 9.90 -2.04 -19.00
CA VAL A 101 8.83 -2.89 -18.47
C VAL A 101 9.40 -3.85 -17.42
N LEU A 102 8.79 -3.90 -16.24
CA LEU A 102 8.95 -4.95 -15.25
C LEU A 102 7.92 -6.04 -15.56
N GLU A 103 8.37 -7.14 -16.16
CA GLU A 103 7.52 -8.25 -16.57
C GLU A 103 7.46 -9.36 -15.52
N SER A 104 8.59 -9.59 -14.85
CA SER A 104 8.71 -10.61 -13.82
C SER A 104 9.85 -10.31 -12.85
N TRP A 105 9.73 -10.85 -11.65
CA TRP A 105 10.84 -10.94 -10.72
C TRP A 105 10.68 -12.15 -9.81
N THR A 106 11.81 -12.69 -9.35
CA THR A 106 11.84 -13.79 -8.39
C THR A 106 12.84 -13.48 -7.30
N LEU A 107 12.46 -13.69 -6.05
CA LEU A 107 13.34 -13.60 -4.89
C LEU A 107 13.38 -14.97 -4.20
N LEU A 108 14.58 -15.51 -4.04
CA LEU A 108 14.85 -16.67 -3.19
C LEU A 108 15.65 -16.22 -1.98
N TYR A 109 15.15 -16.51 -0.77
CA TYR A 109 15.86 -16.19 0.47
C TYR A 109 15.82 -17.36 1.46
N ASP A 110 16.86 -17.46 2.27
CA ASP A 110 16.94 -18.35 3.42
C ASP A 110 16.46 -17.57 4.65
N LYS A 111 15.30 -17.96 5.18
CA LYS A 111 14.69 -17.29 6.33
C LYS A 111 15.48 -17.52 7.61
N ASP A 112 16.15 -18.67 7.75
CA ASP A 112 16.88 -19.02 8.98
C ASP A 112 18.22 -18.29 9.05
N GLU A 113 18.86 -18.09 7.90
CA GLU A 113 20.11 -17.33 7.78
C GLU A 113 19.88 -15.83 7.53
N ASN A 114 18.62 -15.42 7.35
CA ASN A 114 18.22 -14.06 6.99
C ASN A 114 19.02 -13.52 5.79
N ARG A 115 19.09 -14.34 4.73
CA ARG A 115 19.98 -14.12 3.60
C ARG A 115 19.25 -14.23 2.26
N VAL A 116 19.46 -13.26 1.39
CA VAL A 116 18.98 -13.29 0.01
C VAL A 116 19.94 -14.15 -0.82
N ILE A 117 19.42 -15.28 -1.33
CA ILE A 117 20.19 -16.26 -2.08
C ILE A 117 20.31 -15.83 -3.54
N THR A 118 19.18 -15.58 -4.20
CA THR A 118 19.15 -15.09 -5.58
C THR A 118 17.98 -14.13 -5.77
N PHE A 119 18.19 -13.18 -6.67
CA PHE A 119 17.11 -12.33 -7.17
C PHE A 119 17.25 -12.18 -8.68
N THR A 120 16.16 -12.41 -9.39
CA THR A 120 16.08 -12.21 -10.83
C THR A 120 15.02 -11.16 -11.15
N ARG A 121 15.29 -10.31 -12.14
CA ARG A 121 14.35 -9.37 -12.73
C ARG A 121 14.33 -9.56 -14.23
N ASN A 122 13.16 -9.84 -14.80
CA ASN A 122 12.99 -10.20 -16.22
C ASN A 122 13.97 -11.30 -16.66
N GLY A 123 14.19 -12.30 -15.79
CA GLY A 123 15.12 -13.41 -16.04
C GLY A 123 16.61 -13.10 -15.89
N ALA A 124 17.00 -11.85 -15.64
CA ALA A 124 18.39 -11.47 -15.40
C ALA A 124 18.69 -11.37 -13.90
N ASP A 125 19.87 -11.85 -13.49
CA ASP A 125 20.33 -11.73 -12.11
C ASP A 125 20.57 -10.27 -11.71
N VAL A 126 20.12 -9.89 -10.51
CA VAL A 126 20.41 -8.60 -9.89
C VAL A 126 21.06 -8.85 -8.54
N THR A 127 22.27 -8.33 -8.35
CA THR A 127 23.04 -8.52 -7.12
C THR A 127 22.98 -7.28 -6.20
N SER A 128 22.73 -6.09 -6.76
CA SER A 128 22.60 -4.84 -6.01
C SER A 128 21.38 -4.88 -5.08
N ARG A 129 21.63 -4.80 -3.76
CA ARG A 129 20.55 -4.81 -2.75
C ARG A 129 19.64 -3.59 -2.85
N GLU A 130 20.20 -2.45 -3.23
CA GLU A 130 19.42 -1.25 -3.55
C GLU A 130 18.43 -1.50 -4.68
N GLN A 131 18.86 -2.14 -5.78
CA GLN A 131 17.97 -2.45 -6.90
C GLN A 131 16.94 -3.53 -6.56
N ILE A 132 17.32 -4.56 -5.78
CA ILE A 132 16.39 -5.58 -5.30
C ILE A 132 15.31 -4.92 -4.45
N TYR A 133 15.70 -4.13 -3.46
CA TYR A 133 14.77 -3.41 -2.59
C TYR A 133 13.89 -2.44 -3.39
N ALA A 134 14.49 -1.69 -4.33
CA ALA A 134 13.76 -0.79 -5.22
C ALA A 134 12.71 -1.53 -6.06
N THR A 135 13.04 -2.70 -6.63
CA THR A 135 12.08 -3.51 -7.39
C THR A 135 10.93 -3.97 -6.50
N LEU A 136 11.22 -4.49 -5.30
CA LEU A 136 10.19 -4.92 -4.35
C LEU A 136 9.28 -3.76 -3.94
N HIS A 137 9.88 -2.62 -3.55
CA HIS A 137 9.16 -1.44 -3.10
C HIS A 137 8.31 -0.84 -4.20
N VAL A 138 8.87 -0.59 -5.38
CA VAL A 138 8.14 0.01 -6.50
C VAL A 138 7.01 -0.89 -6.95
N TYR A 139 7.25 -2.19 -7.10
CA TYR A 139 6.19 -3.14 -7.45
C TYR A 139 5.08 -3.16 -6.38
N HIS A 140 5.46 -3.23 -5.10
CA HIS A 140 4.48 -3.23 -4.02
C HIS A 140 3.66 -1.94 -3.98
N VAL A 141 4.30 -0.78 -3.94
CA VAL A 141 3.59 0.50 -3.77
C VAL A 141 2.73 0.86 -4.99
N THR A 142 3.20 0.57 -6.20
CA THR A 142 2.51 1.03 -7.42
C THR A 142 1.54 0.01 -7.98
N ALA A 143 1.94 -1.25 -8.07
CA ALA A 143 1.13 -2.30 -8.68
C ALA A 143 0.28 -3.01 -7.63
N PHE A 144 0.92 -3.54 -6.59
CA PHE A 144 0.25 -4.39 -5.61
C PHE A 144 -0.73 -3.59 -4.74
N HIS A 145 -0.27 -2.53 -4.10
CA HIS A 145 -1.05 -1.64 -3.25
C HIS A 145 -2.10 -0.88 -4.06
N GLY A 146 -1.81 -0.55 -5.32
CA GLY A 146 -2.77 -0.01 -6.29
C GLY A 146 -4.05 -0.83 -6.42
N LYS A 147 -3.97 -2.17 -6.26
CA LYS A 147 -5.16 -3.05 -6.29
C LYS A 147 -6.11 -2.78 -5.13
N SER A 148 -5.58 -2.43 -3.96
CA SER A 148 -6.39 -2.00 -2.80
C SER A 148 -7.16 -0.73 -3.13
N HIS A 149 -6.56 0.24 -3.82
CA HIS A 149 -7.26 1.45 -4.28
C HIS A 149 -8.37 1.13 -5.29
N ALA A 150 -8.15 0.20 -6.22
CA ALA A 150 -9.17 -0.24 -7.17
C ALA A 150 -10.40 -0.84 -6.47
N GLY A 151 -10.17 -1.76 -5.53
CA GLY A 151 -11.22 -2.34 -4.70
C GLY A 151 -11.94 -1.31 -3.84
N SER A 152 -11.20 -0.37 -3.26
CA SER A 152 -11.72 0.71 -2.43
C SER A 152 -12.66 1.64 -3.22
N ASN A 153 -12.26 2.06 -4.42
CA ASN A 153 -13.10 2.90 -5.28
C ASN A 153 -14.44 2.23 -5.60
N ARG A 154 -14.41 0.94 -5.95
CA ARG A 154 -15.62 0.18 -6.22
C ARG A 154 -16.53 0.15 -5.00
N LEU A 155 -15.99 -0.18 -3.83
CA LEU A 155 -16.75 -0.22 -2.59
C LEU A 155 -17.41 1.14 -2.30
N VAL A 156 -16.64 2.23 -2.33
CA VAL A 156 -17.14 3.59 -2.04
C VAL A 156 -18.25 4.00 -2.99
N LYS A 157 -18.13 3.68 -4.29
CA LYS A 157 -19.20 3.95 -5.26
C LYS A 157 -20.46 3.16 -4.99
N THR A 158 -20.33 1.88 -4.64
CA THR A 158 -21.46 1.04 -4.25
C THR A 158 -22.16 1.61 -3.02
N LEU A 159 -21.40 2.06 -2.02
CA LEU A 159 -21.96 2.73 -0.83
C LEU A 159 -22.66 4.05 -1.17
N LEU A 160 -22.08 4.87 -2.06
CA LEU A 160 -22.65 6.14 -2.52
C LEU A 160 -23.96 5.92 -3.29
N ALA A 161 -23.95 4.99 -4.25
CA ALA A 161 -25.12 4.65 -5.06
C ALA A 161 -26.28 4.11 -4.20
N ALA A 162 -25.96 3.33 -3.16
CA ALA A 162 -26.95 2.81 -2.21
C ALA A 162 -27.28 3.79 -1.07
N ASN A 163 -26.63 4.96 -1.01
CA ASN A 163 -26.75 5.91 0.10
C ASN A 163 -26.57 5.24 1.49
N TYR A 164 -25.58 4.35 1.61
CA TYR A 164 -25.40 3.47 2.78
C TYR A 164 -24.75 4.20 3.96
N ARG A 165 -25.58 4.95 4.69
CA ARG A 165 -25.20 5.81 5.82
C ARG A 165 -24.31 5.17 6.90
N PRO A 166 -24.40 3.86 7.24
CA PRO A 166 -23.58 3.28 8.31
C PRO A 166 -22.06 3.41 8.11
N LEU A 167 -21.59 3.41 6.86
CA LEU A 167 -20.15 3.44 6.52
C LEU A 167 -19.76 4.56 5.54
N LEU A 168 -20.75 5.23 4.93
CA LEU A 168 -20.53 6.22 3.87
C LEU A 168 -19.67 7.44 4.26
N PRO A 169 -19.84 8.06 5.44
CA PRO A 169 -19.06 9.25 5.79
C PRO A 169 -17.56 8.95 5.86
N GLU A 170 -17.15 7.82 6.44
CA GLU A 170 -15.74 7.49 6.63
C GLU A 170 -15.09 6.96 5.35
N ALA A 171 -15.84 6.26 4.49
CA ALA A 171 -15.30 5.69 3.25
C ALA A 171 -15.25 6.69 2.08
N ALA A 172 -16.14 7.69 2.03
CA ALA A 172 -16.33 8.51 0.82
C ALA A 172 -15.58 9.85 0.79
N TYR A 173 -15.23 10.44 1.94
CA TYR A 173 -14.67 11.80 1.95
C TYR A 173 -13.22 11.88 1.46
N GLY A 174 -12.42 10.83 1.67
CA GLY A 174 -11.01 10.80 1.26
C GLY A 174 -10.72 10.02 -0.02
N THR A 175 -11.33 8.83 -0.17
CA THR A 175 -10.85 7.83 -1.14
C THR A 175 -10.97 8.26 -2.61
N LEU A 176 -12.15 8.71 -3.08
CA LEU A 176 -12.31 9.11 -4.48
C LEU A 176 -11.49 10.36 -4.83
N PRO A 177 -11.53 11.46 -4.03
CA PRO A 177 -10.68 12.62 -4.29
C PRO A 177 -9.19 12.32 -4.24
N LEU A 178 -8.73 11.51 -3.27
CA LEU A 178 -7.33 11.10 -3.15
C LEU A 178 -6.88 10.34 -4.40
N ASN A 179 -7.62 9.29 -4.79
CA ASN A 179 -7.25 8.48 -5.94
C ASN A 179 -7.26 9.28 -7.23
N TRP A 180 -8.17 10.24 -7.38
CA TRP A 180 -8.15 11.17 -8.50
C TRP A 180 -6.89 12.05 -8.48
N HIS A 181 -6.56 12.60 -7.31
CA HIS A 181 -5.38 13.44 -7.12
C HIS A 181 -4.08 12.70 -7.44
N LEU A 182 -3.96 11.45 -6.98
CA LEU A 182 -2.81 10.57 -7.17
C LEU A 182 -2.56 10.18 -8.64
N LEU A 183 -3.56 10.30 -9.52
CA LEU A 183 -3.45 9.81 -10.90
C LEU A 183 -3.58 10.90 -11.95
N TYR A 184 -4.32 11.98 -11.66
CA TYR A 184 -4.75 12.92 -12.70
C TYR A 184 -4.35 14.37 -12.43
N THR A 185 -3.52 14.61 -11.40
CA THR A 185 -3.06 15.95 -11.08
C THR A 185 -1.55 16.08 -11.14
N VAL A 186 -1.07 17.32 -11.15
CA VAL A 186 0.36 17.65 -11.06
C VAL A 186 1.01 17.17 -9.75
N PHE A 187 0.20 16.75 -8.78
CA PHE A 187 0.65 16.18 -7.51
C PHE A 187 0.70 14.64 -7.53
N SER A 188 0.43 14.01 -8.66
CA SER A 188 0.57 12.56 -8.84
C SER A 188 1.98 12.11 -8.45
N PRO A 189 2.13 11.08 -7.59
CA PRO A 189 3.42 10.46 -7.36
C PRO A 189 3.86 9.59 -8.54
N ALA A 190 2.99 9.28 -9.50
CA ALA A 190 3.35 8.59 -10.75
C ALA A 190 3.61 9.60 -11.87
N ALA A 191 4.50 9.27 -12.81
CA ALA A 191 4.90 10.17 -13.88
C ALA A 191 3.81 10.21 -14.98
N ALA A 192 3.03 11.28 -15.02
CA ALA A 192 2.23 11.61 -16.19
C ALA A 192 3.20 12.00 -17.33
N ASN A 193 3.39 11.10 -18.31
CA ASN A 193 4.23 11.33 -19.49
C ASN A 193 5.74 11.54 -19.23
N ARG A 194 6.40 10.56 -18.59
CA ARG A 194 7.87 10.37 -18.50
C ARG A 194 8.69 11.46 -17.78
N ALA A 195 8.14 12.65 -17.55
CA ALA A 195 8.82 13.70 -16.81
C ALA A 195 8.58 13.50 -15.31
N VAL A 196 9.47 12.76 -14.66
CA VAL A 196 9.51 12.62 -13.19
C VAL A 196 10.00 13.88 -12.48
N ASN A 197 10.15 14.97 -13.23
CA ASN A 197 10.67 16.26 -12.81
C ASN A 197 9.53 17.21 -12.42
N GLY A 198 8.57 16.72 -11.64
CA GLY A 198 7.66 17.60 -10.91
C GLY A 198 8.47 18.44 -9.91
N PRO A 199 8.08 19.70 -9.64
CA PRO A 199 8.83 20.64 -8.80
C PRO A 199 9.02 20.19 -7.34
N MET A 200 8.34 19.12 -6.92
CA MET A 200 8.30 18.69 -5.53
C MET A 200 9.20 17.48 -5.21
N LEU A 201 9.96 16.97 -6.17
CA LEU A 201 10.98 15.92 -5.96
C LEU A 201 10.47 14.63 -5.29
N TYR A 202 9.23 14.18 -5.52
CA TYR A 202 8.72 12.94 -4.88
C TYR A 202 8.16 11.88 -5.84
N GLY A 203 8.24 12.11 -7.16
CA GLY A 203 7.65 11.19 -8.14
C GLY A 203 8.40 9.86 -8.22
N MET A 204 7.68 8.75 -8.29
CA MET A 204 8.16 7.46 -8.80
C MET A 204 8.19 7.50 -10.33
N PRO A 205 9.23 6.95 -10.98
CA PRO A 205 9.37 6.98 -12.43
C PRO A 205 8.44 5.97 -13.13
N VAL A 206 7.19 5.81 -12.68
CA VAL A 206 6.24 4.82 -13.20
C VAL A 206 5.24 5.48 -14.14
N GLU A 207 5.01 4.86 -15.30
CA GLU A 207 3.99 5.32 -16.26
C GLU A 207 2.58 4.98 -15.73
N ILE A 208 1.70 5.98 -15.68
CA ILE A 208 0.36 5.86 -15.07
C ILE A 208 -0.47 4.76 -15.75
N GLU A 209 -0.44 4.67 -17.07
CA GLU A 209 -1.20 3.66 -17.83
C GLU A 209 -0.77 2.23 -17.47
N SER A 210 0.53 2.03 -17.25
CA SER A 210 1.09 0.74 -16.86
C SER A 210 0.71 0.38 -15.42
N LEU A 211 0.74 1.35 -14.50
CA LEU A 211 0.28 1.21 -13.12
C LEU A 211 -1.19 0.81 -13.08
N VAL A 212 -2.05 1.53 -13.80
CA VAL A 212 -3.49 1.26 -13.84
C VAL A 212 -3.75 -0.12 -14.44
N THR A 213 -3.03 -0.49 -15.49
CA THR A 213 -3.17 -1.81 -16.13
C THR A 213 -2.85 -2.93 -15.15
N ASP A 214 -1.73 -2.84 -14.42
CA ASP A 214 -1.35 -3.87 -13.44
C ASP A 214 -2.31 -3.89 -12.24
N ALA A 215 -2.70 -2.71 -11.74
CA ALA A 215 -3.63 -2.57 -10.61
C ALA A 215 -5.05 -3.09 -10.92
N CYS A 216 -5.43 -3.19 -12.19
CA CYS A 216 -6.74 -3.70 -12.60
C CYS A 216 -6.74 -5.20 -12.94
N ASP A 217 -5.59 -5.89 -12.87
CA ASP A 217 -5.54 -7.32 -13.18
C ASP A 217 -6.20 -8.18 -12.08
N GLU A 218 -7.35 -8.78 -12.43
CA GLU A 218 -8.22 -9.58 -11.56
C GLU A 218 -7.58 -10.88 -11.07
N ILE A 219 -6.66 -11.45 -11.85
CA ILE A 219 -6.03 -12.74 -11.53
C ILE A 219 -5.37 -12.68 -10.15
N PHE A 220 -4.86 -11.52 -9.80
CA PHE A 220 -4.12 -11.29 -8.57
C PHE A 220 -4.98 -11.22 -7.30
N LEU A 221 -6.11 -10.51 -7.35
CA LEU A 221 -7.08 -10.44 -6.23
C LEU A 221 -7.60 -11.84 -5.87
N HIS A 222 -7.81 -12.67 -6.88
CA HIS A 222 -8.25 -14.05 -6.70
C HIS A 222 -7.14 -14.93 -6.11
N GLN A 223 -5.88 -14.76 -6.52
CA GLN A 223 -4.73 -15.47 -5.95
C GLN A 223 -4.47 -15.10 -4.49
N HIS A 224 -4.74 -13.86 -4.09
CA HIS A 224 -4.70 -13.42 -2.70
C HIS A 224 -5.75 -14.09 -1.82
N GLN A 225 -6.98 -14.16 -2.32
CA GLN A 225 -8.09 -14.76 -1.59
C GLN A 225 -7.89 -16.28 -1.42
N THR A 226 -7.24 -16.95 -2.38
CA THR A 226 -7.03 -18.41 -2.35
C THR A 226 -5.72 -18.85 -1.70
N ALA A 227 -4.66 -18.02 -1.73
CA ALA A 227 -3.36 -18.38 -1.14
C ALA A 227 -3.21 -18.05 0.35
N ALA A 228 -4.15 -17.28 0.93
CA ALA A 228 -3.98 -16.64 2.23
C ALA A 228 -3.63 -17.56 3.40
N PRO A 229 -4.26 -18.74 3.63
CA PRO A 229 -3.96 -19.51 4.83
C PRO A 229 -2.55 -20.11 4.81
N CYS A 230 -2.19 -20.78 3.70
CA CYS A 230 -0.94 -21.54 3.58
C CYS A 230 0.30 -20.64 3.41
N ALA A 231 0.14 -19.52 2.68
CA ALA A 231 1.21 -18.55 2.46
C ALA A 231 1.53 -17.76 3.75
N PHE A 232 0.50 -17.25 4.43
CA PHE A 232 0.70 -16.50 5.66
C PHE A 232 1.21 -17.35 6.82
N SER A 233 0.79 -18.63 6.88
CA SER A 233 1.33 -19.57 7.87
C SER A 233 2.81 -19.89 7.64
N ALA A 234 3.27 -19.89 6.38
CA ALA A 234 4.66 -20.14 6.05
C ALA A 234 5.59 -18.97 6.46
N VAL A 235 5.14 -17.73 6.25
CA VAL A 235 5.88 -16.55 6.67
C VAL A 235 5.84 -16.37 8.19
N ASN A 236 4.66 -16.49 8.82
CA ASN A 236 4.47 -16.38 10.27
C ASN A 236 5.16 -15.16 10.92
N SER A 237 5.01 -13.97 10.32
CA SER A 237 5.53 -12.72 10.87
C SER A 237 4.51 -12.06 11.82
N ARG A 238 4.91 -10.97 12.50
CA ARG A 238 3.96 -10.11 13.25
C ARG A 238 2.83 -9.62 12.33
N PHE A 239 3.19 -9.16 11.13
CA PHE A 239 2.27 -8.67 10.11
C PHE A 239 1.28 -9.75 9.65
N THR A 240 1.76 -10.93 9.23
CA THR A 240 0.86 -11.97 8.70
C THR A 240 -0.08 -12.56 9.75
N ARG A 241 0.40 -12.70 11.00
CA ARG A 241 -0.45 -13.12 12.13
C ARG A 241 -1.57 -12.12 12.40
N PHE A 242 -1.27 -10.83 12.41
CA PHE A 242 -2.29 -9.80 12.59
C PHE A 242 -3.29 -9.78 11.43
N LEU A 243 -2.83 -9.84 10.18
CA LEU A 243 -3.71 -9.89 9.00
C LEU A 243 -4.66 -11.10 9.06
N PHE A 244 -4.18 -12.26 9.48
CA PHE A 244 -5.04 -13.43 9.60
C PHE A 244 -6.08 -13.25 10.72
N ALA A 245 -5.65 -12.85 11.92
CA ALA A 245 -6.56 -12.69 13.06
C ALA A 245 -7.56 -11.53 12.90
N SER A 246 -7.16 -10.45 12.23
CA SER A 246 -8.02 -9.28 11.96
C SER A 246 -9.24 -9.62 11.11
N ARG A 247 -9.17 -10.66 10.26
CA ARG A 247 -10.35 -11.15 9.52
C ARG A 247 -11.47 -11.59 10.46
N GLY A 248 -11.13 -12.32 11.52
CA GLY A 248 -12.09 -12.74 12.55
C GLY A 248 -12.69 -11.54 13.28
N ALA A 249 -11.83 -10.57 13.65
CA ALA A 249 -12.27 -9.33 14.30
C ALA A 249 -13.24 -8.51 13.44
N LEU A 250 -12.92 -8.31 12.16
CA LEU A 250 -13.78 -7.59 11.22
C LEU A 250 -15.10 -8.33 10.97
N ARG A 251 -15.05 -9.65 10.79
CA ARG A 251 -16.25 -10.47 10.56
C ARG A 251 -17.22 -10.35 11.74
N ALA A 252 -16.71 -10.49 12.96
CA ALA A 252 -17.50 -10.36 14.17
C ALA A 252 -18.09 -8.94 14.32
N ALA A 253 -17.32 -7.89 13.98
CA ALA A 253 -17.83 -6.53 13.98
C ALA A 253 -18.95 -6.32 12.94
N MET A 254 -18.78 -6.81 11.71
CA MET A 254 -19.80 -6.71 10.67
C MET A 254 -21.09 -7.46 11.06
N GLU A 255 -20.98 -8.63 11.70
CA GLU A 255 -22.12 -9.39 12.21
C GLU A 255 -22.88 -8.64 13.31
N ARG A 256 -22.15 -8.14 14.31
CA ARG A 256 -22.76 -7.40 15.44
C ARG A 256 -23.50 -6.16 15.00
N HIS A 257 -23.00 -5.46 13.97
CA HIS A 257 -23.58 -4.22 13.47
C HIS A 257 -24.48 -4.41 12.24
N VAL A 258 -24.78 -5.67 11.89
CA VAL A 258 -25.69 -6.03 10.79
C VAL A 258 -25.31 -5.33 9.47
N ILE A 259 -24.01 -5.37 9.14
CA ILE A 259 -23.52 -4.81 7.87
C ILE A 259 -23.98 -5.70 6.73
N ASP A 260 -24.60 -5.07 5.72
CA ASP A 260 -25.07 -5.75 4.52
C ASP A 260 -23.88 -6.30 3.73
N ARG A 261 -23.77 -7.63 3.66
CA ARG A 261 -22.66 -8.34 3.03
C ARG A 261 -22.76 -8.38 1.51
N GLU A 262 -23.95 -8.17 0.95
CA GLU A 262 -24.13 -8.05 -0.50
C GLU A 262 -23.64 -6.68 -0.96
N LEU A 263 -23.92 -5.64 -0.17
CA LEU A 263 -23.47 -4.28 -0.44
C LEU A 263 -21.99 -4.06 -0.08
N VAL A 264 -21.52 -4.69 1.00
CA VAL A 264 -20.16 -4.55 1.55
C VAL A 264 -19.49 -5.93 1.58
N PRO A 265 -18.90 -6.38 0.46
CA PRO A 265 -18.22 -7.66 0.42
C PRO A 265 -17.08 -7.70 1.44
N PHE A 266 -17.07 -8.74 2.27
CA PHE A 266 -16.15 -8.87 3.41
C PHE A 266 -14.67 -8.67 3.02
N GLU A 267 -14.18 -9.41 2.02
CA GLU A 267 -12.76 -9.34 1.63
C GLU A 267 -12.41 -7.97 1.05
N THR A 268 -13.29 -7.36 0.25
CA THR A 268 -13.05 -5.99 -0.28
C THR A 268 -12.96 -4.98 0.86
N PHE A 269 -13.85 -5.09 1.85
CA PHE A 269 -13.83 -4.20 2.99
C PHE A 269 -12.62 -4.43 3.90
N TRP A 270 -12.19 -5.68 4.09
CA TRP A 270 -10.98 -6.02 4.81
C TRP A 270 -9.71 -5.48 4.13
N LEU A 271 -9.61 -5.62 2.80
CA LEU A 271 -8.51 -5.07 2.00
C LEU A 271 -8.45 -3.55 2.12
N HIS A 272 -9.61 -2.89 1.99
CA HIS A 272 -9.75 -1.43 2.07
C HIS A 272 -9.40 -0.86 3.45
N THR A 273 -9.81 -1.55 4.52
CA THR A 273 -9.70 -1.01 5.89
C THR A 273 -8.47 -1.49 6.64
N VAL A 274 -8.13 -2.78 6.58
CA VAL A 274 -7.06 -3.35 7.39
C VAL A 274 -5.76 -3.43 6.59
N MET A 275 -5.78 -4.15 5.46
CA MET A 275 -4.55 -4.41 4.71
C MET A 275 -3.94 -3.12 4.16
N HIS A 276 -4.76 -2.28 3.52
CA HIS A 276 -4.35 -0.99 2.97
C HIS A 276 -3.64 -0.11 4.00
N SER A 277 -4.20 0.02 5.20
CA SER A 277 -3.63 0.84 6.28
C SER A 277 -2.31 0.28 6.81
N LEU A 278 -2.20 -1.04 6.94
CA LEU A 278 -0.95 -1.67 7.38
C LEU A 278 0.12 -1.65 6.31
N ASP A 279 -0.24 -1.72 5.02
CA ASP A 279 0.73 -1.57 3.93
C ASP A 279 1.35 -0.18 3.95
N HIS A 280 0.56 0.88 4.15
CA HIS A 280 1.12 2.22 4.38
C HIS A 280 2.05 2.22 5.60
N TYR A 281 1.55 1.81 6.76
CA TYR A 281 2.33 1.87 8.00
C TYR A 281 3.66 1.10 7.90
N CYS A 282 3.59 -0.16 7.48
CA CYS A 282 4.75 -1.04 7.43
C CYS A 282 5.70 -0.59 6.33
N THR A 283 5.21 -0.14 5.17
CA THR A 283 6.08 0.43 4.15
C THR A 283 6.82 1.63 4.70
N HIS A 284 6.18 2.55 5.41
CA HIS A 284 6.87 3.69 6.01
C HIS A 284 7.90 3.22 7.05
N LYS A 285 7.52 2.37 8.01
CA LYS A 285 8.44 1.92 9.06
C LYS A 285 9.65 1.16 8.56
N LEU A 286 9.45 0.30 7.56
CA LEU A 286 10.53 -0.50 6.96
C LEU A 286 11.42 0.34 6.04
N THR A 287 10.94 1.51 5.61
CA THR A 287 11.70 2.41 4.73
C THR A 287 12.25 3.64 5.46
N GLN A 288 11.77 4.03 6.64
CA GLN A 288 12.08 5.34 7.21
C GLN A 288 13.58 5.66 7.40
N ASN A 289 14.50 4.67 7.39
CA ASN A 289 15.94 4.89 7.50
C ASN A 289 16.79 4.34 6.32
N LEU A 290 16.18 4.06 5.16
CA LEU A 290 16.90 3.45 4.02
C LEU A 290 17.18 4.40 2.85
N LEU A 291 18.33 4.21 2.22
CA LEU A 291 18.76 4.85 0.97
C LEU A 291 18.66 3.84 -0.17
N PHE A 292 17.61 3.94 -0.98
CA PHE A 292 17.45 3.17 -2.20
C PHE A 292 16.81 4.03 -3.30
N PRO A 293 17.05 3.72 -4.59
CA PRO A 293 16.47 4.47 -5.70
C PRO A 293 15.01 4.10 -5.96
N LEU A 294 14.21 5.06 -6.45
CA LEU A 294 12.88 4.75 -6.99
C LEU A 294 12.95 4.24 -8.44
N ASP A 295 14.08 4.42 -9.13
CA ASP A 295 14.37 3.75 -10.40
C ASP A 295 14.97 2.38 -10.12
N THR A 296 14.26 1.32 -10.49
CA THR A 296 14.72 -0.03 -10.15
C THR A 296 15.94 -0.49 -10.97
N TRP A 297 16.22 0.12 -12.13
CA TRP A 297 17.30 -0.33 -13.05
C TRP A 297 18.62 0.38 -12.84
N ARG A 298 18.73 1.23 -11.82
CA ARG A 298 19.93 2.00 -11.53
C ARG A 298 20.22 1.91 -10.05
N ASP A 299 21.50 1.99 -9.70
CA ASP A 299 21.87 2.20 -8.30
C ASP A 299 21.52 3.63 -7.88
N GLY A 300 21.41 3.86 -6.58
CA GLY A 300 21.04 5.15 -6.06
C GLY A 300 22.15 6.18 -6.14
N ASP A 301 21.74 7.41 -6.42
CA ASP A 301 22.53 8.62 -6.23
C ASP A 301 21.80 9.55 -5.24
N ALA A 302 22.44 10.65 -4.83
CA ALA A 302 21.87 11.59 -3.88
C ALA A 302 20.49 12.13 -4.31
N TYR A 303 20.26 12.27 -5.63
CA TYR A 303 18.99 12.74 -6.17
C TYR A 303 17.90 11.66 -6.06
N GLN A 304 18.21 10.41 -6.39
CA GLN A 304 17.29 9.27 -6.23
C GLN A 304 16.95 9.03 -4.76
N TYR A 305 17.94 9.12 -3.87
CA TYR A 305 17.73 9.00 -2.43
C TYR A 305 16.86 10.13 -1.89
N ALA A 306 17.13 11.37 -2.27
CA ALA A 306 16.29 12.50 -1.89
C ALA A 306 14.85 12.28 -2.36
N ARG A 307 14.67 11.88 -3.62
CA ARG A 307 13.34 11.60 -4.18
C ARG A 307 12.58 10.54 -3.42
N ARG A 308 13.27 9.47 -3.05
CA ARG A 308 12.72 8.39 -2.25
C ARG A 308 12.31 8.89 -0.86
N ILE A 309 13.15 9.68 -0.19
CA ILE A 309 12.86 10.20 1.16
C ILE A 309 11.62 11.10 1.11
N MET A 310 11.59 12.03 0.15
CA MET A 310 10.43 12.90 -0.10
C MET A 310 9.15 12.09 -0.35
N PHE A 311 9.23 11.02 -1.16
CA PHE A 311 8.11 10.13 -1.41
C PHE A 311 7.61 9.43 -0.13
N GLY A 312 8.54 8.86 0.65
CA GLY A 312 8.22 8.10 1.86
C GLY A 312 7.48 8.93 2.92
N GLU A 313 7.95 10.16 3.17
CA GLU A 313 7.30 11.04 4.15
C GLU A 313 5.96 11.57 3.66
N MET A 314 5.84 11.93 2.38
CA MET A 314 4.60 12.51 1.84
C MET A 314 3.46 11.50 1.66
N PHE A 315 3.74 10.28 1.19
CA PHE A 315 2.68 9.36 0.72
C PHE A 315 2.47 8.13 1.60
N VAL A 316 3.40 7.84 2.51
CA VAL A 316 3.42 6.55 3.20
C VAL A 316 3.14 6.68 4.71
N ALA A 317 3.13 7.90 5.26
CA ALA A 317 3.01 8.15 6.70
C ALA A 317 1.69 8.83 7.12
N PRO A 318 0.54 8.12 7.10
CA PRO A 318 -0.75 8.70 7.50
C PRO A 318 -0.81 9.18 8.97
N LEU A 319 0.14 8.73 9.81
CA LEU A 319 0.23 9.10 11.23
C LEU A 319 1.06 10.34 11.56
N LEU A 320 1.68 11.00 10.58
CA LEU A 320 2.31 12.31 10.85
C LEU A 320 1.29 13.40 11.19
N ASN A 321 0.00 13.09 11.13
CA ASN A 321 -1.03 13.95 11.64
C ASN A 321 -1.02 13.97 13.19
N VAL A 322 -0.54 15.08 13.73
CA VAL A 322 -0.48 15.38 15.18
C VAL A 322 -1.83 15.31 15.91
N PHE A 323 -2.95 15.19 15.19
CA PHE A 323 -4.29 15.02 15.77
C PHE A 323 -4.78 13.57 15.81
N ALA A 324 -3.98 12.59 15.40
CA ALA A 324 -4.39 11.18 15.30
C ALA A 324 -4.99 10.63 16.61
N ASP A 325 -4.38 10.92 17.77
CA ASP A 325 -4.88 10.42 19.06
C ASP A 325 -6.25 10.98 19.44
N ASN A 326 -6.48 12.28 19.19
CA ASN A 326 -7.77 12.93 19.44
C ASN A 326 -8.85 12.38 18.50
N ARG A 327 -8.44 12.13 17.26
CA ARG A 327 -9.27 11.55 16.21
C ARG A 327 -9.68 10.11 16.56
N ILE A 328 -8.74 9.23 16.91
CA ILE A 328 -8.99 7.84 17.33
C ILE A 328 -9.96 7.82 18.53
N ARG A 329 -9.74 8.67 19.54
CA ARG A 329 -10.65 8.78 20.70
C ARG A 329 -12.06 9.20 20.27
N ALA A 330 -12.18 10.19 19.40
CA ALA A 330 -13.47 10.66 18.90
C ALA A 330 -14.21 9.59 18.09
N LEU A 331 -13.51 8.85 17.23
CA LEU A 331 -14.09 7.77 16.43
C LEU A 331 -14.66 6.67 17.33
N ARG A 332 -13.85 6.20 18.29
CA ARG A 332 -14.26 5.15 19.23
C ARG A 332 -15.50 5.51 20.04
N ALA A 333 -15.67 6.78 20.37
CA ALA A 333 -16.81 7.27 21.15
C ALA A 333 -18.06 7.52 20.29
N ARG A 334 -17.88 7.99 19.05
CA ARG A 334 -19.00 8.46 18.20
C ARG A 334 -19.49 7.41 17.21
N LYS A 335 -18.70 6.36 16.95
CA LYS A 335 -18.97 5.37 15.90
C LYS A 335 -18.88 3.94 16.46
N PRO A 336 -20.01 3.33 16.85
CA PRO A 336 -20.02 2.03 17.51
C PRO A 336 -19.31 0.91 16.73
N PHE A 337 -19.54 0.82 15.41
CA PHE A 337 -18.89 -0.17 14.55
C PHE A 337 -17.35 -0.07 14.63
N TRP A 338 -16.81 1.13 14.41
CA TRP A 338 -15.37 1.37 14.42
C TRP A 338 -14.76 1.22 15.83
N GLY A 339 -15.49 1.61 16.87
CA GLY A 339 -15.07 1.41 18.26
C GLY A 339 -14.98 -0.07 18.65
N ASP A 340 -15.93 -0.90 18.21
CA ASP A 340 -15.88 -2.36 18.39
C ASP A 340 -14.75 -3.01 17.61
N LEU A 341 -14.58 -2.61 16.35
CA LEU A 341 -13.48 -3.11 15.52
C LEU A 341 -12.13 -2.77 16.15
N TYR A 342 -11.93 -1.52 16.60
CA TYR A 342 -10.71 -1.12 17.29
C TYR A 342 -10.44 -1.95 18.54
N ARG A 343 -11.45 -2.17 19.40
CA ARG A 343 -11.27 -3.01 20.61
C ARG A 343 -10.84 -4.42 20.25
N ALA A 344 -11.44 -5.01 19.21
CA ALA A 344 -11.07 -6.34 18.75
C ALA A 344 -9.65 -6.38 18.18
N LEU A 345 -9.28 -5.40 17.33
CA LEU A 345 -7.95 -5.32 16.73
C LEU A 345 -6.85 -4.99 17.75
N SER A 346 -7.11 -4.10 18.70
CA SER A 346 -6.12 -3.72 19.73
C SER A 346 -5.83 -4.85 20.71
N GLY A 347 -6.75 -5.81 20.85
CA GLY A 347 -6.48 -7.08 21.54
C GLY A 347 -5.53 -8.01 20.79
N LEU A 348 -5.32 -7.81 19.49
CA LEU A 348 -4.34 -8.54 18.67
C LEU A 348 -2.99 -7.82 18.65
N ASP A 349 -3.02 -6.53 18.32
CA ASP A 349 -1.85 -5.66 18.27
C ASP A 349 -2.31 -4.20 18.32
N ARG A 350 -1.97 -3.51 19.41
CA ARG A 350 -2.44 -2.14 19.64
C ARG A 350 -1.88 -1.16 18.61
N GLU A 351 -0.60 -1.28 18.28
CA GLU A 351 0.07 -0.36 17.36
C GLU A 351 -0.58 -0.44 15.98
N TYR A 352 -0.80 -1.65 15.46
CA TYR A 352 -1.49 -1.87 14.19
C TYR A 352 -2.97 -1.46 14.24
N ALA A 353 -3.67 -1.67 15.36
CA ALA A 353 -5.04 -1.20 15.52
C ALA A 353 -5.13 0.34 15.47
N ASP A 354 -4.17 1.04 16.07
CA ASP A 354 -4.07 2.50 15.99
C ASP A 354 -3.87 2.95 14.53
N GLN A 355 -3.03 2.26 13.74
CA GLN A 355 -2.84 2.55 12.30
C GLN A 355 -4.13 2.38 11.49
N VAL A 356 -4.78 1.23 11.62
CA VAL A 356 -6.04 0.91 10.92
C VAL A 356 -7.07 1.98 11.23
N THR A 357 -7.20 2.34 12.51
CA THR A 357 -8.19 3.31 12.95
C THR A 357 -7.87 4.71 12.44
N ALA A 358 -6.62 5.14 12.47
CA ALA A 358 -6.21 6.42 11.93
C ALA A 358 -6.47 6.52 10.42
N SER A 359 -6.20 5.44 9.67
CA SER A 359 -6.43 5.41 8.22
C SER A 359 -7.90 5.46 7.82
N ILE A 360 -8.83 4.99 8.66
CA ILE A 360 -10.27 5.14 8.42
C ILE A 360 -10.73 6.60 8.57
N MET A 361 -9.92 7.44 9.24
CA MET A 361 -10.25 8.84 9.53
C MET A 361 -9.74 9.83 8.49
N TYR A 362 -9.02 9.37 7.48
CA TYR A 362 -8.48 10.16 6.37
C TYR A 362 -9.15 9.75 5.07
#